data_AF-D0NV71-F1
#
_entry.id   AF-D0NV71-F1
#
_cell.length_a   1.000
_cell.length_b   1.000
_cell.length_c   1.000
_cell.angle_alpha   90.00
_cell.angle_beta   90.00
_cell.angle_gamma   90.00
#
_symmetry.space_group_name_H-M   'P 1'
#
loop_
_entity.id
_entity.type
_entity.pdbx_description
1 polymer ?
#
loop_
_entity_poly.entity_id
_entity_poly.type
_entity_poly.pdbx_seq_one_letter_code
_entity_poly.pdbx_strand_id
1 'polypeptide(L)'
;MPPVPVQVSQKDLPRALAVLVLGYAAVSWLVLQLDGYFAADEQDENFSFPKVGAFVALYTVMMAISRFYEHGTYILYELLWACNASLVLVVMALYFSKPFLVGVAMVTVSGDQLLWYIDTLSFILNGKFITGAMKYLTYLENRSFSKTFFATHHLWFLPVCLYITTGHGGMHGSSFIGSCTLTTFLAAFCRALTPFEVRVPGSEHVIYLNVNGGYAFWKDINIPLLHVLDYHHPMLYLPYLAIVGNFVANGFPHMLVLGVALGLQFNPLLEGITH
;
A
#
# COMPACT_ATOMS: atom_id res chain seq x y z
N MET A 1 13.10 -21.34 -7.62
CA MET A 1 11.97 -22.13 -7.05
C MET A 1 11.36 -21.32 -5.93
N PRO A 2 10.03 -21.32 -5.77
CA PRO A 2 9.38 -20.64 -4.65
C PRO A 2 9.85 -21.25 -3.32
N PRO A 3 9.99 -20.46 -2.24
CA PRO A 3 10.22 -20.99 -0.90
C PRO A 3 9.10 -21.93 -0.45
N VAL A 4 9.43 -22.87 0.43
CA VAL A 4 8.45 -23.81 1.01
C VAL A 4 7.48 -23.05 1.93
N PRO A 5 6.17 -23.39 1.93
CA PRO A 5 5.20 -22.82 2.85
C PRO A 5 5.63 -22.95 4.31
N VAL A 6 5.48 -21.86 5.08
CA VAL A 6 5.79 -21.82 6.52
C VAL A 6 4.53 -22.07 7.31
N GLN A 7 4.59 -22.94 8.32
CA GLN A 7 3.48 -23.08 9.26
C GLN A 7 3.48 -21.89 10.23
N VAL A 8 2.38 -21.14 10.27
CA VAL A 8 2.22 -20.01 11.21
C VAL A 8 1.05 -20.31 12.13
N SER A 9 1.31 -20.31 13.42
CA SER A 9 0.36 -20.64 14.49
C SER A 9 0.28 -19.52 15.54
N GLN A 10 -0.57 -19.69 16.54
CA GLN A 10 -0.64 -18.76 17.68
C GLN A 10 0.68 -18.64 18.45
N LYS A 11 1.52 -19.68 18.43
CA LYS A 11 2.86 -19.65 19.08
C LYS A 11 3.80 -18.66 18.40
N ASP A 12 3.55 -18.32 17.14
CA ASP A 12 4.35 -17.39 16.35
C ASP A 12 3.95 -15.93 16.56
N LEU A 13 2.92 -15.67 17.38
CA LEU A 13 2.40 -14.33 17.65
C LEU A 13 3.48 -13.33 18.08
N PRO A 14 4.39 -13.64 19.03
CA PRO A 14 5.45 -12.70 19.43
C PRO A 14 6.37 -12.33 18.26
N ARG A 15 6.71 -13.30 17.41
CA ARG A 15 7.56 -13.07 16.23
C ARG A 15 6.84 -12.21 15.19
N ALA A 16 5.59 -12.54 14.87
CA ALA A 16 4.81 -11.80 13.89
C ALA A 16 4.57 -10.34 14.34
N LEU A 17 4.27 -10.12 15.63
CA LEU A 17 4.18 -8.78 16.22
C LEU A 17 5.51 -8.03 16.15
N ALA A 18 6.63 -8.69 16.46
CA ALA A 18 7.95 -8.06 16.37
C ALA A 18 8.26 -7.61 14.94
N VAL A 19 8.00 -8.46 13.93
CA VAL A 19 8.18 -8.11 12.51
C VAL A 19 7.29 -6.93 12.11
N LEU A 20 6.03 -6.94 12.53
CA LEU A 20 5.09 -5.85 12.26
C LEU A 20 5.54 -4.52 12.87
N VAL A 21 5.88 -4.51 14.16
CA VAL A 21 6.30 -3.30 14.89
C VAL A 21 7.61 -2.76 14.35
N LEU A 22 8.61 -3.63 14.11
CA LEU A 22 9.87 -3.21 13.52
C LEU A 22 9.68 -2.68 12.09
N GLY A 23 8.80 -3.31 11.31
CA GLY A 23 8.46 -2.86 9.96
C GLY A 23 7.88 -1.46 9.95
N TYR A 24 6.85 -1.21 10.77
CA TYR A 24 6.25 0.11 10.89
C TYR A 24 7.19 1.15 11.47
N ALA A 25 7.98 0.82 12.50
CA ALA A 25 8.98 1.74 13.05
C ALA A 25 10.03 2.14 12.00
N ALA A 26 10.53 1.17 11.21
CA ALA A 26 11.49 1.43 10.16
C ALA A 26 10.89 2.23 8.99
N VAL A 27 9.64 1.94 8.59
CA VAL A 27 8.90 2.75 7.61
C VAL A 27 8.73 4.18 8.11
N SER A 28 8.21 4.37 9.33
CA SER A 28 8.01 5.70 9.92
C SER A 28 9.31 6.49 9.99
N TRP A 29 10.39 5.86 10.44
CA TRP A 29 11.71 6.49 10.47
C TRP A 29 12.17 6.89 9.07
N LEU A 30 12.13 5.97 8.11
CA LEU A 30 12.56 6.20 6.73
C LEU A 30 11.80 7.37 6.08
N VAL A 31 10.47 7.39 6.16
CA VAL A 31 9.67 8.43 5.50
C VAL A 31 9.84 9.79 6.16
N LEU A 32 10.09 9.85 7.47
CA LEU A 32 10.42 11.09 8.16
C LEU A 32 11.82 11.61 7.78
N GLN A 33 12.79 10.72 7.52
CA GLN A 33 14.09 11.13 6.97
C GLN A 33 13.95 11.65 5.52
N LEU A 34 13.13 10.99 4.70
CA LEU A 34 12.86 11.45 3.33
C LEU A 34 12.16 12.81 3.31
N ASP A 35 11.20 13.03 4.21
CA ASP A 35 10.55 14.33 4.40
C ASP A 35 11.55 15.42 4.78
N GLY A 36 12.38 15.17 5.80
CA GLY A 36 13.42 16.11 6.20
C GLY A 36 14.50 16.36 5.14
N TYR A 37 14.62 15.48 4.14
CA TYR A 37 15.55 15.67 3.01
C TYR A 37 14.89 16.39 1.82
N PHE A 38 13.68 16.02 1.44
CA PHE A 38 13.01 16.52 0.23
C PHE A 38 12.08 17.71 0.47
N ALA A 39 11.54 17.88 1.67
CA ALA A 39 10.45 18.80 1.98
C ALA A 39 10.67 19.52 3.33
N ALA A 40 11.93 19.70 3.74
CA ALA A 40 12.29 20.30 5.03
C ALA A 40 11.64 21.67 5.25
N ASP A 41 11.60 22.48 4.19
CA ASP A 41 11.12 23.85 4.18
C ASP A 41 9.64 23.98 3.76
N GLU A 42 8.97 22.87 3.43
CA GLU A 42 7.60 22.83 2.91
C GLU A 42 6.57 22.43 3.98
N GLN A 43 6.84 22.77 5.24
CA GLN A 43 5.88 22.56 6.31
C GLN A 43 4.69 23.52 6.15
N ASP A 44 3.49 22.97 6.26
CA ASP A 44 2.27 23.75 6.23
C ASP A 44 1.54 23.57 7.56
N GLU A 45 1.65 24.57 8.44
CA GLU A 45 0.99 24.57 9.74
C GLU A 45 -0.54 24.51 9.62
N ASN A 46 -1.10 24.91 8.47
CA ASN A 46 -2.53 24.85 8.20
C ASN A 46 -2.98 23.49 7.64
N PHE A 47 -2.05 22.55 7.40
CA PHE A 47 -2.38 21.20 6.96
C PHE A 47 -2.98 20.36 8.09
N SER A 48 -4.26 20.61 8.38
CA SER A 48 -4.97 20.03 9.53
C SER A 48 -6.34 19.48 9.14
N PHE A 49 -6.46 18.15 9.18
CA PHE A 49 -7.71 17.44 8.89
C PHE A 49 -8.04 16.43 10.00
N PRO A 50 -8.35 16.90 11.23
CA PRO A 50 -8.47 16.03 12.40
C PRO A 50 -9.53 14.94 12.24
N LYS A 51 -10.64 15.25 11.55
CA LYS A 51 -11.70 14.28 11.26
C LYS A 51 -11.24 13.18 10.30
N VAL A 52 -10.49 13.55 9.25
CA VAL A 52 -9.92 12.59 8.29
C VAL A 52 -8.86 11.73 8.98
N GLY A 53 -7.96 12.35 9.75
CA GLY A 53 -6.93 11.64 10.52
C GLY A 53 -7.54 10.64 11.50
N ALA A 54 -8.55 11.04 12.27
CA ALA A 54 -9.28 10.15 13.18
C ALA A 54 -9.98 8.99 12.44
N PHE A 55 -10.62 9.28 11.31
CA PHE A 55 -11.26 8.25 10.47
C PHE A 55 -10.25 7.22 9.96
N VAL A 56 -9.14 7.65 9.34
CA VAL A 56 -8.12 6.76 8.79
C VAL A 56 -7.43 5.96 9.90
N ALA A 57 -7.14 6.59 11.04
CA ALA A 57 -6.55 5.91 12.20
C ALA A 57 -7.49 4.83 12.75
N LEU A 58 -8.76 5.17 12.98
CA LEU A 58 -9.76 4.21 13.45
C LEU A 58 -9.97 3.08 12.45
N TYR A 59 -10.07 3.39 11.15
CA TYR A 59 -10.19 2.39 10.09
C TYR A 59 -9.00 1.41 10.12
N THR A 60 -7.78 1.92 10.26
CA THR A 60 -6.56 1.11 10.30
C THR A 60 -6.52 0.19 11.53
N VAL A 61 -6.87 0.71 12.70
CA VAL A 61 -6.94 -0.08 13.94
C VAL A 61 -8.02 -1.15 13.85
N MET A 62 -9.22 -0.79 13.38
CA MET A 62 -10.31 -1.75 13.19
C MET A 62 -9.96 -2.82 12.17
N MET A 63 -9.28 -2.48 11.07
CA MET A 63 -8.78 -3.43 10.09
C MET A 63 -7.85 -4.45 10.74
N ALA A 64 -6.87 -3.98 11.52
CA ALA A 64 -5.90 -4.84 12.18
C ALA A 64 -6.58 -5.79 13.17
N ILE A 65 -7.44 -5.28 14.04
CA ILE A 65 -8.14 -6.08 15.06
C ILE A 65 -9.08 -7.09 14.41
N SER A 66 -9.92 -6.65 13.48
CA SER A 66 -10.94 -7.48 12.85
C SER A 66 -10.32 -8.61 12.03
N ARG A 67 -9.29 -8.31 11.22
CA ARG A 67 -8.61 -9.34 10.43
C ARG A 67 -7.83 -10.29 11.34
N PHE A 68 -7.16 -9.80 12.38
CA PHE A 68 -6.46 -10.68 13.34
C PHE A 68 -7.42 -11.63 14.05
N TYR A 69 -8.59 -11.16 14.47
CA TYR A 69 -9.59 -11.99 15.13
C TYR A 69 -10.14 -13.09 14.22
N GLU A 70 -10.42 -12.77 12.95
CA GLU A 70 -10.99 -13.73 11.99
C GLU A 70 -9.98 -14.75 11.45
N HIS A 71 -8.72 -14.35 11.29
CA HIS A 71 -7.74 -15.12 10.51
C HIS A 71 -6.47 -15.50 11.29
N GLY A 72 -6.26 -14.91 12.47
CA GLY A 72 -5.14 -15.21 13.35
C GLY A 72 -3.81 -14.57 12.92
N THR A 73 -2.71 -15.20 13.36
CA THR A 73 -1.37 -14.59 13.43
C THR A 73 -0.79 -14.15 12.09
N TYR A 74 -1.06 -14.87 10.99
CA TYR A 74 -0.43 -14.56 9.71
C TYR A 74 -0.86 -13.21 9.12
N ILE A 75 -2.04 -12.70 9.50
CA ILE A 75 -2.53 -11.36 9.11
C ILE A 75 -1.59 -10.24 9.53
N LEU A 76 -0.86 -10.41 10.62
CA LEU A 76 0.08 -9.39 11.07
C LEU A 76 1.15 -9.12 10.01
N TYR A 77 1.51 -10.10 9.18
CA TYR A 77 2.39 -9.87 8.04
C TYR A 77 1.67 -9.12 6.90
N GLU A 78 0.39 -9.40 6.65
CA GLU A 78 -0.41 -8.64 5.66
C GLU A 78 -0.56 -7.16 6.03
N LEU A 79 -0.52 -6.82 7.31
CA LEU A 79 -0.57 -5.41 7.70
C LEU A 79 0.64 -4.61 7.19
N LEU A 80 1.70 -5.25 6.68
CA LEU A 80 2.85 -4.59 6.05
C LEU A 80 2.67 -4.33 4.54
N TRP A 81 1.53 -4.71 3.92
CA TRP A 81 1.25 -4.30 2.54
C TRP A 81 1.38 -2.78 2.37
N ALA A 82 1.94 -2.35 1.25
CA ALA A 82 2.20 -0.94 0.98
C ALA A 82 0.93 -0.06 1.02
N CYS A 83 -0.22 -0.61 0.64
CA CYS A 83 -1.52 0.05 0.79
C CYS A 83 -1.91 0.28 2.26
N ASN A 84 -1.66 -0.70 3.13
CA ASN A 84 -1.89 -0.59 4.57
C ASN A 84 -0.89 0.38 5.22
N ALA A 85 0.39 0.31 4.82
CA ALA A 85 1.42 1.23 5.27
C ALA A 85 1.07 2.69 4.89
N SER A 86 0.48 2.89 3.71
CA SER A 86 0.05 4.20 3.23
C SER A 86 -1.06 4.83 4.08
N LEU A 87 -1.94 4.03 4.69
CA LEU A 87 -2.92 4.52 5.68
C LEU A 87 -2.21 5.12 6.89
N VAL A 88 -1.18 4.45 7.41
CA VAL A 88 -0.38 4.93 8.54
C VAL A 88 0.42 6.18 8.16
N LEU A 89 0.97 6.24 6.94
CA LEU A 89 1.63 7.44 6.43
C LEU A 89 0.71 8.66 6.42
N VAL A 90 -0.56 8.50 6.00
CA VAL A 90 -1.53 9.61 6.01
C VAL A 90 -1.87 10.04 7.44
N VAL A 91 -2.02 9.10 8.38
CA VAL A 91 -2.21 9.44 9.80
C VAL A 91 -1.01 10.22 10.34
N MET A 92 0.22 9.77 10.04
CA MET A 92 1.43 10.49 10.41
C MET A 92 1.51 11.87 9.76
N ALA A 93 1.18 11.97 8.47
CA ALA A 93 1.18 13.23 7.73
C ALA A 93 0.26 14.26 8.38
N LEU A 94 -0.94 13.85 8.76
CA LEU A 94 -1.92 14.72 9.40
C LEU A 94 -1.56 15.04 10.86
N TYR A 95 -0.87 14.14 11.56
CA TYR A 95 -0.42 14.37 12.93
C TYR A 95 0.78 15.32 13.01
N PHE A 96 1.73 15.20 12.05
CA PHE A 96 2.94 16.02 12.00
C PHE A 96 2.83 17.24 11.07
N SER A 97 1.66 17.46 10.45
CA SER A 97 1.44 18.49 9.43
C SER A 97 2.45 18.42 8.26
N LYS A 98 2.66 17.20 7.72
CA LYS A 98 3.63 16.88 6.67
C LYS A 98 2.96 16.40 5.38
N PRO A 99 2.52 17.31 4.48
CA PRO A 99 1.80 16.94 3.26
C PRO A 99 2.62 16.04 2.31
N PHE A 100 3.96 16.14 2.33
CA PHE A 100 4.85 15.29 1.56
C PHE A 100 4.61 13.78 1.79
N LEU A 101 4.32 13.38 3.03
CA LEU A 101 4.00 11.98 3.38
C LEU A 101 2.72 11.50 2.69
N VAL A 102 1.72 12.37 2.53
CA VAL A 102 0.50 12.03 1.77
C VAL A 102 0.83 11.83 0.30
N GLY A 103 1.66 12.68 -0.30
CA GLY A 103 2.13 12.50 -1.67
C GLY A 103 2.87 11.17 -1.86
N VAL A 104 3.78 10.81 -0.95
CA VAL A 104 4.46 9.51 -0.97
C VAL A 104 3.46 8.34 -0.87
N ALA A 105 2.48 8.45 0.01
CA ALA A 105 1.41 7.45 0.17
C ALA A 105 0.58 7.31 -1.12
N MET A 106 0.18 8.42 -1.74
CA MET A 106 -0.58 8.44 -3.00
C MET A 106 0.17 7.72 -4.12
N VAL A 107 1.45 8.03 -4.32
CA VAL A 107 2.25 7.36 -5.35
C VAL A 107 2.40 5.86 -5.06
N THR A 108 2.65 5.51 -3.80
CA THR A 108 2.87 4.12 -3.36
C THR A 108 1.69 3.19 -3.67
N VAL A 109 0.47 3.73 -3.65
CA VAL A 109 -0.75 2.96 -3.91
C VAL A 109 -1.35 3.19 -5.29
N SER A 110 -0.82 4.14 -6.06
CA SER A 110 -1.46 4.62 -7.28
C SER A 110 -1.70 3.51 -8.31
N GLY A 111 -0.71 2.66 -8.59
CA GLY A 111 -0.89 1.55 -9.53
C GLY A 111 -1.98 0.59 -9.10
N ASP A 112 -1.92 0.11 -7.86
CA ASP A 112 -2.89 -0.85 -7.35
C ASP A 112 -4.31 -0.26 -7.29
N GLN A 113 -4.48 0.99 -6.84
CA GLN A 113 -5.80 1.62 -6.79
C GLN A 113 -6.39 1.91 -8.17
N LEU A 114 -5.56 2.32 -9.14
CA LEU A 114 -6.04 2.49 -10.53
C LEU A 114 -6.50 1.16 -11.13
N LEU A 115 -5.77 0.07 -10.90
CA LEU A 115 -6.19 -1.27 -11.36
C LEU A 115 -7.48 -1.70 -10.65
N TRP A 116 -7.64 -1.37 -9.37
CA TRP A 116 -8.89 -1.56 -8.62
C TRP A 116 -10.08 -0.81 -9.22
N TYR A 117 -9.89 0.44 -9.66
CA TYR A 117 -10.95 1.19 -10.35
C TYR A 117 -11.35 0.51 -11.66
N ILE A 118 -10.36 0.07 -12.44
CA ILE A 118 -10.61 -0.64 -13.71
C ILE A 118 -11.37 -1.94 -13.45
N ASP A 119 -10.93 -2.74 -12.49
CA ASP A 119 -11.57 -4.02 -12.14
C ASP A 119 -12.97 -3.84 -11.56
N THR A 120 -13.20 -2.81 -10.74
CA THR A 120 -14.53 -2.51 -10.19
C THR A 120 -15.50 -2.18 -11.31
N LEU A 121 -15.11 -1.28 -12.22
CA LEU A 121 -15.94 -0.90 -13.36
C LEU A 121 -16.17 -2.09 -14.30
N SER A 122 -15.12 -2.85 -14.63
CA SER A 122 -15.24 -4.00 -15.53
C SER A 122 -16.08 -5.12 -14.93
N PHE A 123 -16.04 -5.30 -13.61
CA PHE A 123 -16.87 -6.28 -12.92
C PHE A 123 -18.34 -5.87 -12.91
N ILE A 124 -18.64 -4.60 -12.64
CA ILE A 124 -20.02 -4.08 -12.70
C ILE A 124 -20.61 -4.20 -14.11
N LEU A 125 -19.83 -3.88 -15.14
CA LEU A 125 -20.31 -3.87 -16.52
C LEU A 125 -20.35 -5.26 -17.17
N ASN A 126 -19.34 -6.10 -16.90
CA ASN A 126 -19.12 -7.34 -17.65
C ASN A 126 -19.00 -8.60 -16.76
N GLY A 127 -19.06 -8.46 -15.44
CA GLY A 127 -18.88 -9.56 -14.49
C GLY A 127 -17.44 -10.13 -14.44
N LYS A 128 -16.44 -9.38 -14.92
CA LYS A 128 -15.04 -9.84 -15.04
C LYS A 128 -14.05 -8.84 -14.45
N PHE A 129 -12.99 -9.33 -13.82
CA PHE A 129 -11.82 -8.55 -13.42
C PHE A 129 -10.80 -8.58 -14.58
N ILE A 130 -10.71 -7.50 -15.36
CA ILE A 130 -9.90 -7.50 -16.58
C ILE A 130 -8.41 -7.34 -16.32
N THR A 131 -8.04 -6.68 -15.22
CA THR A 131 -6.64 -6.54 -14.78
C THR A 131 -6.25 -7.67 -13.84
N GLY A 132 -7.20 -8.12 -12.99
CA GLY A 132 -6.98 -9.16 -11.99
C GLY A 132 -6.61 -8.63 -10.60
N ALA A 133 -6.46 -7.32 -10.41
CA ALA A 133 -6.13 -6.72 -9.12
C ALA A 133 -7.14 -7.04 -8.01
N MET A 134 -8.43 -7.17 -8.33
CA MET A 134 -9.47 -7.53 -7.35
C MET A 134 -9.70 -9.04 -7.23
N LYS A 135 -9.07 -9.85 -8.07
CA LYS A 135 -9.33 -11.30 -8.15
C LYS A 135 -9.00 -12.02 -6.84
N TYR A 136 -8.06 -11.49 -6.05
CA TYR A 136 -7.71 -12.07 -4.75
C TYR A 136 -8.87 -12.12 -3.75
N LEU A 137 -9.87 -11.24 -3.88
CA LEU A 137 -11.08 -11.25 -3.05
C LEU A 137 -11.93 -12.51 -3.29
N THR A 138 -11.76 -13.16 -4.43
CA THR A 138 -12.47 -14.41 -4.75
C THR A 138 -11.82 -15.64 -4.13
N TYR A 139 -10.63 -15.50 -3.54
CA TYR A 139 -9.93 -16.61 -2.87
C TYR A 139 -10.62 -16.99 -1.58
N LEU A 140 -10.61 -18.29 -1.27
CA LEU A 140 -11.35 -18.82 -0.13
C LEU A 140 -10.95 -18.13 1.18
N GLU A 141 -9.66 -17.89 1.37
CA GLU A 141 -9.08 -17.19 2.52
C GLU A 141 -9.44 -15.70 2.62
N ASN A 142 -9.93 -15.08 1.54
CA ASN A 142 -10.21 -13.64 1.48
C ASN A 142 -11.71 -13.32 1.40
N ARG A 143 -12.59 -14.32 1.36
CA ARG A 143 -14.06 -14.15 1.27
C ARG A 143 -14.72 -13.68 2.57
N SER A 144 -13.95 -13.26 3.58
CA SER A 144 -14.53 -12.77 4.83
C SER A 144 -14.99 -11.32 4.70
N PHE A 145 -15.95 -10.93 5.55
CA PHE A 145 -16.44 -9.56 5.60
C PHE A 145 -15.29 -8.60 5.93
N SER A 146 -14.44 -8.89 6.91
CA SER A 146 -13.31 -8.02 7.27
C SER A 146 -12.33 -7.81 6.10
N LYS A 147 -11.96 -8.87 5.38
CA LYS A 147 -11.07 -8.78 4.22
C LYS A 147 -11.68 -7.88 3.14
N THR A 148 -12.95 -8.09 2.81
CA THR A 148 -13.67 -7.36 1.77
C THR A 148 -13.91 -5.89 2.16
N PHE A 149 -14.49 -5.65 3.35
CA PHE A 149 -14.78 -4.30 3.83
C PHE A 149 -13.51 -3.48 3.97
N PHE A 150 -12.46 -4.04 4.58
CA PHE A 150 -11.21 -3.31 4.75
C PHE A 150 -10.36 -3.23 3.48
N ALA A 151 -10.73 -3.91 2.40
CA ALA A 151 -10.15 -3.68 1.08
C ALA A 151 -10.80 -2.48 0.36
N THR A 152 -11.94 -1.97 0.83
CA THR A 152 -12.60 -0.82 0.17
C THR A 152 -11.76 0.46 0.18
N HIS A 153 -10.70 0.55 1.00
CA HIS A 153 -9.77 1.68 0.94
C HIS A 153 -9.07 1.81 -0.41
N HIS A 154 -8.95 0.73 -1.18
CA HIS A 154 -8.47 0.83 -2.56
C HIS A 154 -9.39 1.68 -3.46
N LEU A 155 -10.63 1.94 -3.04
CA LEU A 155 -11.56 2.81 -3.76
C LEU A 155 -11.50 4.26 -3.27
N TRP A 156 -11.56 4.49 -1.96
CA TRP A 156 -11.74 5.83 -1.40
C TRP A 156 -10.44 6.54 -1.01
N PHE A 157 -9.32 5.82 -0.86
CA PHE A 157 -8.10 6.40 -0.28
C PHE A 157 -7.46 7.48 -1.15
N LEU A 158 -7.26 7.23 -2.45
CA LEU A 158 -6.74 8.27 -3.37
C LEU A 158 -7.65 9.52 -3.42
N PRO A 159 -8.99 9.42 -3.56
CA PRO A 159 -9.88 10.58 -3.46
C PRO A 159 -9.73 11.37 -2.17
N VAL A 160 -9.62 10.69 -1.02
CA VAL A 160 -9.40 11.34 0.28
C VAL A 160 -8.03 12.05 0.30
N CYS A 161 -6.98 11.42 -0.23
CA CYS A 161 -5.66 12.03 -0.30
C CYS A 161 -5.64 13.26 -1.22
N LEU A 162 -6.30 13.19 -2.38
CA LEU A 162 -6.46 14.33 -3.28
C LEU A 162 -7.22 15.48 -2.60
N TYR A 163 -8.30 15.16 -1.88
CA TYR A 163 -9.06 16.16 -1.13
C TYR A 163 -8.19 16.89 -0.10
N ILE A 164 -7.44 16.18 0.75
CA ILE A 164 -6.63 16.83 1.79
C ILE A 164 -5.40 17.55 1.23
N THR A 165 -4.86 17.13 0.07
CA THR A 165 -3.71 17.81 -0.56
C THR A 165 -4.09 19.00 -1.43
N THR A 166 -5.35 19.11 -1.84
CA THR A 166 -5.84 20.26 -2.62
C THR A 166 -5.79 21.52 -1.75
N GLY A 167 -5.17 22.59 -2.27
CA GLY A 167 -4.95 23.83 -1.52
C GLY A 167 -3.66 23.83 -0.69
N HIS A 168 -3.00 22.68 -0.53
CA HIS A 168 -1.81 22.48 0.30
C HIS A 168 -0.58 22.03 -0.52
N GLY A 169 -0.44 22.58 -1.72
CA GLY A 169 0.67 22.26 -2.64
C GLY A 169 0.46 20.97 -3.46
N GLY A 170 -0.65 20.26 -3.28
CA GLY A 170 -0.97 19.05 -4.04
C GLY A 170 0.01 17.90 -3.75
N MET A 171 0.43 17.19 -4.80
CA MET A 171 1.41 16.11 -4.69
C MET A 171 2.81 16.63 -5.03
N HIS A 172 3.71 16.60 -4.04
CA HIS A 172 5.09 17.03 -4.21
C HIS A 172 5.83 16.22 -5.29
N GLY A 173 6.67 16.88 -6.10
CA GLY A 173 7.36 16.23 -7.23
C GLY A 173 8.29 15.08 -6.80
N SER A 174 8.94 15.21 -5.64
CA SER A 174 9.83 14.16 -5.09
C SER A 174 9.06 13.00 -4.46
N SER A 175 7.73 13.04 -4.38
CA SER A 175 6.93 11.95 -3.84
C SER A 175 7.11 10.64 -4.63
N PHE A 176 7.45 10.72 -5.93
CA PHE A 176 7.79 9.54 -6.70
C PHE A 176 9.06 8.85 -6.19
N ILE A 177 10.13 9.62 -5.93
CA ILE A 177 11.40 9.08 -5.40
C ILE A 177 11.18 8.55 -3.98
N GLY A 178 10.44 9.29 -3.15
CA GLY A 178 10.09 8.84 -1.80
C GLY A 178 9.31 7.52 -1.83
N SER A 179 8.35 7.38 -2.73
CA SER A 179 7.59 6.15 -2.92
C SER A 179 8.47 5.00 -3.42
N CYS A 180 9.30 5.21 -4.44
CA CYS A 180 10.23 4.18 -4.92
C CYS A 180 11.16 3.68 -3.80
N THR A 181 11.63 4.59 -2.95
CA THR A 181 12.47 4.25 -1.80
C THR A 181 11.68 3.41 -0.79
N LEU A 182 10.47 3.83 -0.46
CA LEU A 182 9.58 3.14 0.49
C LEU A 182 9.18 1.75 -0.01
N THR A 183 8.73 1.61 -1.25
CA THR A 183 8.30 0.33 -1.83
C THR A 183 9.46 -0.65 -1.96
N THR A 184 10.64 -0.16 -2.35
CA THR A 184 11.86 -0.98 -2.41
C THR A 184 12.25 -1.47 -1.02
N PHE A 185 12.22 -0.57 -0.02
CA PHE A 185 12.48 -0.95 1.37
C PHE A 185 11.46 -1.99 1.86
N LEU A 186 10.17 -1.76 1.64
CA LEU A 186 9.10 -2.66 2.05
C LEU A 186 9.23 -4.05 1.38
N ALA A 187 9.54 -4.10 0.09
CA ALA A 187 9.76 -5.36 -0.62
C ALA A 187 10.97 -6.11 -0.05
N ALA A 188 12.09 -5.42 0.20
CA ALA A 188 13.28 -6.02 0.80
C ALA A 188 13.03 -6.52 2.23
N PHE A 189 12.39 -5.69 3.06
CA PHE A 189 12.02 -6.02 4.45
C PHE A 189 11.07 -7.23 4.48
N CYS A 190 10.02 -7.21 3.66
CA CYS A 190 9.04 -8.30 3.61
C CYS A 190 9.66 -9.58 3.05
N ARG A 191 10.52 -9.49 2.04
CA ARG A 191 11.26 -10.68 1.56
C ARG A 191 12.10 -11.30 2.67
N ALA A 192 12.76 -10.49 3.49
CA ALA A 192 13.62 -10.99 4.56
C ALA A 192 12.84 -11.57 5.76
N LEU A 193 11.69 -10.98 6.11
CA LEU A 193 11.06 -11.21 7.41
C LEU A 193 9.63 -11.77 7.34
N THR A 194 8.99 -11.76 6.17
CA THR A 194 7.64 -12.33 5.97
C THR A 194 7.72 -13.63 5.18
N PRO A 195 6.85 -14.61 5.48
CA PRO A 195 6.79 -15.84 4.70
C PRO A 195 6.23 -15.57 3.29
N PHE A 196 6.72 -16.32 2.30
CA PHE A 196 6.14 -16.28 0.95
C PHE A 196 4.74 -16.90 0.91
N GLU A 197 4.60 -18.06 1.53
CA GLU A 197 3.37 -18.83 1.65
C GLU A 197 3.22 -19.32 3.09
N VAL A 198 1.97 -19.40 3.56
CA VAL A 198 1.64 -19.83 4.92
C VAL A 198 0.71 -21.03 4.87
N ARG A 199 1.02 -22.08 5.63
CA ARG A 199 0.10 -23.20 5.85
C ARG A 199 -0.73 -22.95 7.10
N VAL A 200 -2.05 -23.04 6.96
CA VAL A 200 -2.96 -22.89 8.10
C VAL A 200 -2.87 -24.14 8.99
N PRO A 201 -2.63 -24.02 10.31
CA PRO A 201 -2.57 -25.18 11.19
C PRO A 201 -3.82 -26.05 11.10
N GLY A 202 -3.65 -27.35 10.87
CA GLY A 202 -4.77 -28.30 10.75
C GLY A 202 -5.49 -28.29 9.40
N SER A 203 -4.95 -27.60 8.39
CA SER A 203 -5.46 -27.59 7.02
C SER A 203 -4.31 -27.81 6.03
N GLU A 204 -4.60 -28.48 4.91
CA GLU A 204 -3.68 -28.55 3.76
C GLU A 204 -3.71 -27.26 2.91
N HIS A 205 -4.60 -26.32 3.25
CA HIS A 205 -4.71 -25.04 2.55
C HIS A 205 -3.45 -24.18 2.75
N VAL A 206 -2.90 -23.72 1.64
CA VAL A 206 -1.74 -22.81 1.59
C VAL A 206 -2.21 -21.43 1.17
N ILE A 207 -1.98 -20.46 2.04
CA ILE A 207 -2.26 -19.06 1.81
C ILE A 207 -1.06 -18.44 1.11
N TYR A 208 -1.31 -17.86 -0.06
CA TYR A 208 -0.32 -17.09 -0.79
C TYR A 208 -0.23 -15.69 -0.19
N LEU A 209 0.91 -15.37 0.43
CA LEU A 209 1.10 -14.11 1.15
C LEU A 209 1.89 -13.10 0.32
N ASN A 210 3.13 -13.44 -0.08
CA ASN A 210 4.02 -12.63 -0.93
C ASN A 210 3.91 -11.10 -0.72
N VAL A 211 4.02 -10.64 0.53
CA VAL A 211 3.80 -9.23 0.88
C VAL A 211 4.75 -8.32 0.10
N ASN A 212 4.20 -7.24 -0.47
CA ASN A 212 4.87 -6.26 -1.33
C ASN A 212 5.63 -6.87 -2.51
N GLY A 213 5.17 -8.02 -3.00
CA GLY A 213 5.82 -8.73 -4.08
C GLY A 213 7.25 -9.11 -3.75
N GLY A 214 7.57 -9.39 -2.47
CA GLY A 214 8.95 -9.67 -2.04
C GLY A 214 9.62 -10.84 -2.77
N TYR A 215 8.86 -11.78 -3.32
CA TYR A 215 9.37 -12.97 -4.00
C TYR A 215 9.04 -13.05 -5.50
N ALA A 216 7.88 -12.52 -5.88
CA ALA A 216 7.35 -12.53 -7.23
C ALA A 216 6.38 -11.34 -7.40
N PHE A 217 6.10 -10.92 -8.62
CA PHE A 217 5.01 -9.95 -8.85
C PHE A 217 3.63 -10.61 -8.59
N TRP A 218 2.58 -9.79 -8.47
CA TRP A 218 1.23 -10.32 -8.18
C TRP A 218 0.78 -11.32 -9.25
N LYS A 219 0.54 -12.58 -8.85
CA LYS A 219 0.21 -13.70 -9.75
C LYS A 219 -1.03 -13.49 -10.63
N ASP A 220 -1.92 -12.56 -10.25
CA ASP A 220 -3.15 -12.26 -10.99
C ASP A 220 -2.99 -11.15 -12.02
N ILE A 221 -1.87 -10.40 -11.98
CA ILE A 221 -1.60 -9.32 -12.93
C ILE A 221 -0.78 -9.87 -14.08
N ASN A 222 -1.40 -10.07 -15.24
CA ASN A 222 -0.72 -10.68 -16.38
C ASN A 222 0.10 -9.66 -17.21
N ILE A 223 1.20 -9.15 -16.64
CA ILE A 223 2.15 -8.28 -17.34
C ILE A 223 3.50 -9.02 -17.41
N PRO A 224 3.83 -9.69 -18.54
CA PRO A 224 4.99 -10.60 -18.61
C PRO A 224 6.32 -9.96 -18.18
N LEU A 225 6.51 -8.68 -18.47
CA LEU A 225 7.69 -7.93 -18.03
C LEU A 225 7.83 -8.00 -16.50
N LEU A 226 6.76 -7.83 -15.72
CA LEU A 226 6.86 -7.80 -14.26
C LEU A 226 7.26 -9.14 -13.63
N HIS A 227 7.08 -10.26 -14.37
CA HIS A 227 7.34 -11.62 -13.88
C HIS A 227 8.70 -12.20 -14.29
N VAL A 228 9.52 -11.45 -15.05
CA VAL A 228 10.77 -11.97 -15.65
C VAL A 228 11.73 -12.58 -14.61
N LEU A 229 11.85 -11.97 -13.43
CA LEU A 229 12.76 -12.41 -12.38
C LEU A 229 12.06 -13.00 -11.16
N ASP A 230 10.79 -13.40 -11.28
CA ASP A 230 10.06 -14.04 -10.19
C ASP A 230 10.86 -15.23 -9.63
N TYR A 231 10.89 -15.34 -8.30
CA TYR A 231 11.60 -16.40 -7.56
C TYR A 231 13.12 -16.47 -7.77
N HIS A 232 13.72 -15.50 -8.47
CA HIS A 232 15.18 -15.43 -8.59
C HIS A 232 15.82 -14.96 -7.27
N HIS A 233 17.15 -15.08 -7.20
CA HIS A 233 17.93 -14.65 -6.05
C HIS A 233 17.64 -13.18 -5.68
N PRO A 234 17.55 -12.81 -4.38
CA PRO A 234 17.22 -11.43 -3.96
C PRO A 234 18.09 -10.36 -4.60
N MET A 235 19.38 -10.64 -4.81
CA MET A 235 20.33 -9.71 -5.44
C MET A 235 20.01 -9.41 -6.92
N LEU A 236 19.18 -10.22 -7.57
CA LEU A 236 18.69 -9.97 -8.93
C LEU A 236 17.27 -9.42 -8.90
N TYR A 237 16.39 -10.07 -8.12
CA TYR A 237 14.97 -9.74 -8.10
C TYR A 237 14.68 -8.38 -7.45
N LEU A 238 15.29 -8.05 -6.32
CA LEU A 238 14.97 -6.80 -5.62
C LEU A 238 15.42 -5.55 -6.41
N PRO A 239 16.63 -5.48 -7.02
CA PRO A 239 16.98 -4.38 -7.91
C PRO A 239 16.05 -4.29 -9.13
N TYR A 240 15.66 -5.43 -9.69
CA TYR A 240 14.71 -5.47 -10.80
C TYR A 240 13.35 -4.90 -10.43
N LEU A 241 12.79 -5.33 -9.30
CA LEU A 241 11.52 -4.81 -8.78
C LEU A 241 11.64 -3.31 -8.43
N ALA A 242 12.78 -2.89 -7.84
CA ALA A 242 13.03 -1.50 -7.49
C ALA A 242 13.08 -0.57 -8.71
N ILE A 243 13.52 -1.07 -9.87
CA ILE A 243 13.61 -0.29 -11.11
C ILE A 243 12.35 -0.49 -11.96
N VAL A 244 12.15 -1.71 -12.47
CA VAL A 244 11.09 -2.02 -13.42
C VAL A 244 9.73 -2.05 -12.73
N GLY A 245 9.66 -2.65 -11.55
CA GLY A 245 8.44 -2.68 -10.75
C GLY A 245 7.96 -1.29 -10.39
N ASN A 246 8.82 -0.43 -9.86
CA ASN A 246 8.45 0.97 -9.57
C ASN A 246 8.12 1.77 -10.84
N PHE A 247 8.87 1.60 -11.93
CA PHE A 247 8.58 2.34 -13.16
C PHE A 247 7.20 1.99 -13.74
N VAL A 248 6.88 0.70 -13.78
CA VAL A 248 5.60 0.21 -14.34
C VAL A 248 4.44 0.40 -13.36
N ALA A 249 4.61 0.00 -12.09
CA ALA A 249 3.54 0.00 -11.10
C ALA A 249 3.32 1.38 -10.47
N ASN A 250 4.35 2.22 -10.35
CA ASN A 250 4.24 3.53 -9.70
C ASN A 250 4.46 4.68 -10.69
N GLY A 251 5.30 4.55 -11.72
CA GLY A 251 5.67 5.65 -12.62
C GLY A 251 4.51 6.17 -13.46
N PHE A 252 3.90 5.33 -14.30
CA PHE A 252 2.76 5.75 -15.11
C PHE A 252 1.55 6.19 -14.25
N PRO A 253 1.15 5.42 -13.21
CA PRO A 253 0.13 5.84 -12.26
C PRO A 253 0.43 7.18 -11.56
N HIS A 254 1.67 7.43 -11.16
CA HIS A 254 2.10 8.70 -10.58
C HIS A 254 1.84 9.86 -11.52
N MET A 255 2.21 9.74 -12.80
CA MET A 255 1.99 10.82 -13.78
C MET A 255 0.51 11.17 -13.92
N LEU A 256 -0.37 10.15 -13.92
CA LEU A 256 -1.81 10.37 -13.96
C LEU A 256 -2.32 11.08 -12.70
N VAL A 257 -1.95 10.57 -11.52
CA VAL A 257 -2.37 11.14 -10.23
C VAL A 257 -1.82 12.56 -10.06
N LEU A 258 -0.59 12.82 -10.50
CA LEU A 258 0.00 14.16 -10.51
C LEU A 258 -0.78 15.11 -11.42
N GLY A 259 -1.12 14.67 -12.64
CA GLY A 259 -1.95 15.46 -13.54
C GLY A 259 -3.31 15.84 -12.93
N VAL A 260 -3.96 14.89 -12.24
CA VAL A 260 -5.21 15.15 -11.51
C VAL A 260 -4.99 16.13 -10.36
N ALA A 261 -3.97 15.91 -9.53
CA ALA A 261 -3.66 16.77 -8.39
C ALA A 261 -3.38 18.21 -8.83
N LEU A 262 -2.57 18.40 -9.88
CA LEU A 262 -2.32 19.72 -10.47
C LEU A 262 -3.59 20.33 -11.06
N GLY A 263 -4.39 19.53 -11.76
CA GLY A 263 -5.67 19.99 -12.31
C GLY A 263 -6.64 20.48 -11.24
N LEU A 264 -6.71 19.80 -10.09
CA LEU A 264 -7.52 20.23 -8.94
C LEU A 264 -6.95 21.48 -8.26
N GLN A 265 -5.63 21.53 -8.07
CA GLN A 265 -4.93 22.64 -7.43
C GLN A 265 -5.14 23.97 -8.17
N PHE A 266 -5.19 23.94 -9.49
CA PHE A 266 -5.32 25.12 -10.34
C PHE A 266 -6.72 25.26 -10.96
N ASN A 267 -7.73 24.57 -10.41
CA ASN A 267 -9.09 24.68 -10.93
C ASN A 267 -9.76 25.97 -10.40
N PRO A 268 -10.06 26.96 -11.26
CA PRO A 268 -10.71 28.20 -10.83
C PRO A 268 -12.12 27.97 -10.25
N LEU A 269 -12.76 26.84 -10.57
CA LEU A 269 -14.07 26.48 -10.00
C LEU A 269 -13.98 26.03 -8.53
N LEU A 270 -12.78 25.73 -8.03
CA LEU A 270 -12.55 25.27 -6.66
C LEU A 270 -12.05 26.38 -5.73
N GLU A 271 -11.77 27.60 -6.23
CA GLU A 271 -11.22 28.76 -5.49
C GLU A 271 -12.09 29.31 -4.32
N GLY A 272 -13.17 28.61 -3.93
CA GLY A 272 -14.01 29.00 -2.79
C GLY A 272 -14.54 27.85 -1.93
N ILE A 273 -14.14 26.60 -2.21
CA ILE A 273 -14.60 25.41 -1.46
C ILE A 273 -13.55 24.94 -0.44
N THR A 274 -12.30 25.35 -0.60
CA THR A 274 -11.13 24.84 0.12
C THR A 274 -10.63 25.75 1.25
N HIS A 275 -11.46 26.67 1.76
CA HIS A 275 -11.14 27.57 2.87
C HIS A 275 -12.08 27.37 4.06
#